data_AF-A0A940AST0-F1
#
_entry.id   AF-A0A940AST0-F1
#
_cell.length_a   1.000
_cell.length_b   1.000
_cell.length_c   1.000
_cell.angle_alpha   90.00
_cell.angle_beta   90.00
_cell.angle_gamma   90.00
#
_symmetry.space_group_name_H-M   'P 1'
#
loop_
_entity.id
_entity.type
_entity.pdbx_description
1 polymer ?
#
loop_
_entity_poly.entity_id
_entity_poly.type
_entity_poly.pdbx_seq_one_letter_code
_entity_poly.pdbx_strand_id
1 'polypeptide(L)' 'MDFDPIDVNNPEAIDYWCKKLTCSKEELLDAINICGNSGAEVEAYLR' A
#
# COMPACT_ATOMS: atom_id res chain seq x y z
N MET A 1 -9.10 -12.00 7.17
CA MET A 1 -9.00 -11.06 6.04
C MET A 1 -7.59 -11.20 5.53
N ASP A 2 -7.41 -12.02 4.49
CA ASP A 2 -6.13 -12.10 3.79
C ASP A 2 -6.02 -10.83 2.94
N PHE A 3 -5.25 -9.86 3.41
CA PHE A 3 -4.87 -8.74 2.58
C PHE A 3 -3.71 -9.21 1.71
N ASP A 4 -3.97 -9.32 0.41
CA ASP A 4 -2.92 -9.64 -0.56
C ASP A 4 -1.79 -8.59 -0.45
N PRO A 5 -0.52 -9.03 -0.56
CA PRO A 5 0.61 -8.11 -0.54
C PRO A 5 0.50 -7.10 -1.70
N ILE A 6 0.89 -5.86 -1.42
CA ILE A 6 1.00 -4.79 -2.39
C ILE A 6 2.20 -5.09 -3.30
N ASP A 7 1.91 -5.44 -4.55
CA ASP A 7 2.94 -5.59 -5.56
C ASP A 7 3.38 -4.21 -6.08
N VAL A 8 4.50 -3.72 -5.54
CA VAL A 8 5.10 -2.44 -5.94
C VAL A 8 5.64 -2.43 -7.38
N ASN A 9 5.85 -3.60 -8.00
CA ASN A 9 6.28 -3.71 -9.39
C ASN A 9 5.09 -3.65 -10.36
N ASN A 10 3.86 -3.84 -9.85
CA ASN A 10 2.66 -3.70 -10.64
C ASN A 10 2.08 -2.28 -10.50
N PRO A 11 2.18 -1.44 -11.54
CA PRO A 11 1.63 -0.09 -11.48
C PRO A 11 0.12 -0.06 -11.23
N GLU A 12 -0.64 -1.05 -11.70
CA GLU A 12 -2.09 -1.13 -11.45
C GLU A 12 -2.40 -1.43 -9.98
N ALA A 13 -1.56 -2.24 -9.32
CA ALA A 13 -1.69 -2.49 -7.89
C ALA A 13 -1.43 -1.22 -7.09
N ILE A 14 -0.35 -0.48 -7.40
CA ILE A 14 -0.08 0.81 -6.77
C ILE A 14 -1.26 1.76 -6.95
N ASP A 15 -1.80 1.89 -8.17
CA ASP A 15 -2.91 2.78 -8.45
C ASP A 15 -4.19 2.38 -7.69
N TYR A 16 -4.46 1.08 -7.58
CA TYR A 16 -5.56 0.53 -6.78
C TYR A 16 -5.40 0.89 -5.31
N TRP A 17 -4.22 0.67 -4.73
CA TRP A 17 -3.94 0.91 -3.32
C TRP A 17 -3.93 2.39 -2.96
N CYS A 18 -3.35 3.25 -3.81
CA CYS A 18 -3.43 4.70 -3.65
C CYS A 18 -4.89 5.19 -3.60
N LYS A 19 -5.75 4.68 -4.49
CA LYS A 19 -7.19 5.03 -4.51
C LYS A 19 -7.93 4.50 -3.29
N LYS A 20 -7.64 3.25 -2.90
CA LYS A 20 -8.29 2.59 -1.75
C LYS A 20 -7.93 3.26 -0.43
N LEU A 21 -6.65 3.60 -0.25
CA LEU A 21 -6.12 4.20 0.97
C LEU A 21 -6.16 5.74 0.94
N THR A 22 -6.60 6.33 -0.17
CA THR A 22 -6.66 7.78 -0.37
C THR A 22 -5.31 8.46 -0.07
N CYS A 23 -4.23 7.84 -0.53
CA CYS A 23 -2.86 8.33 -0.35
C CYS A 23 -2.17 8.55 -1.70
N SER A 24 -1.09 9.32 -1.68
CA SER A 24 -0.20 9.47 -2.83
C SER A 24 0.68 8.23 -3.03
N LYS A 25 1.22 8.08 -4.23
CA LYS A 25 2.19 7.00 -4.53
C LYS A 25 3.42 7.07 -3.63
N GLU A 26 3.88 8.27 -3.29
CA GLU A 26 5.02 8.45 -2.39
C GLU A 26 4.69 7.98 -0.98
N GLU A 27 3.53 8.36 -0.43
CA GLU A 27 3.07 7.88 0.88
C GLU A 27 2.87 6.37 0.91
N LEU A 28 2.33 5.79 -0.16
CA LEU A 28 2.16 4.34 -0.27
C LEU A 28 3.51 3.62 -0.25
N LEU A 29 4.48 4.10 -1.04
CA LEU A 29 5.81 3.51 -1.11
C LEU A 29 6.60 3.69 0.20
N ASP A 30 6.46 4.84 0.85
CA ASP A 30 7.07 5.11 2.15
C ASP A 30 6.50 4.19 3.23
N ALA A 31 5.16 4.06 3.29
CA ALA A 31 4.49 3.12 4.19
C ALA A 31 4.97 1.68 3.96
N ILE A 32 5.06 1.24 2.70
CA ILE A 32 5.55 -0.10 2.35
C ILE A 32 7.00 -0.30 2.81
N ASN A 33 7.84 0.73 2.69
CA ASN A 33 9.23 0.67 3.13
C ASN A 33 9.36 0.57 4.67
N ILE A 34 8.39 1.10 5.41
CA ILE A 34 8.39 1.14 6.88
C ILE A 34 7.77 -0.12 7.49
N CYS A 35 6.59 -0.51 7.04
CA CYS A 35 5.80 -1.60 7.64
C CYS A 35 5.75 -2.87 6.79
N GLY A 36 6.38 -2.89 5.61
CA GLY A 36 6.35 -4.01 4.69
C GLY A 36 5.24 -3.89 3.64
N ASN A 37 5.19 -4.83 2.71
CA ASN A 37 4.24 -4.78 1.59
C ASN A 37 2.88 -5.42 1.92
N SER A 38 2.57 -5.69 3.18
CA SER A 38 1.24 -6.20 3.55
C SER A 38 0.22 -5.09 3.46
N GLY A 39 -0.86 -5.31 2.70
CA GLY A 39 -1.95 -4.34 2.59
C GLY A 39 -2.57 -3.96 3.94
N ALA A 40 -2.60 -4.89 4.89
CA ALA A 40 -3.10 -4.64 6.24
C ALA A 40 -2.16 -3.74 7.06
N GLU A 41 -0.85 -3.96 6.97
CA GLU A 41 0.14 -3.16 7.70
C GLU A 41 0.22 -1.75 7.15
N VAL A 42 0.17 -1.62 5.82
CA VAL A 42 0.18 -0.33 5.13
C VAL A 42 -1.09 0.46 5.41
N GLU A 43 -2.27 -0.19 5.41
CA GLU A 43 -3.52 0.47 5.84
C GLU A 43 -3.45 0.91 7.30
N ALA A 44 -2.87 0.10 8.19
CA ALA A 44 -2.72 0.43 9.59
C ALA A 44 -1.70 1.56 9.84
N TYR A 45 -0.68 1.69 9.00
CA TYR A 45 0.31 2.78 9.09
C TYR A 45 -0.24 4.11 8.57
N LEU A 46 -1.06 4.07 7.51
CA LEU A 46 -1.64 5.26 6.88
C LEU A 46 -2.93 5.76 7.58
N ARG A 47 -3.45 5.04 8.58
CA ARG A 47 -4.60 5.44 9.42
C ARG A 47 -4.18 5.94 10.79
#